data_AF-X0UE37-F1
#
_entry.id   AF-X0UE37-F1
#
_cell.length_a   1.000
_cell.length_b   1.000
_cell.length_c   1.000
_cell.angle_alpha   90.00
_cell.angle_beta   90.00
_cell.angle_gamma   90.00
#
_symmetry.space_group_name_H-M   'P 1'
#
loop_
_entity.id
_entity.type
_entity.pdbx_description
1 polymer ?
#
loop_
_entity_poly.entity_id
_entity_poly.type
_entity_poly.pdbx_seq_one_letter_code
_entity_poly.pdbx_strand_id
1 'polypeptide(L)' 'MNKTPKVGDTVKVSWYDDPTTYTGEVLEDSKGELFIRIRMLNYDYDTSAYLTDAHEVEVVEVAE' A
#
# COMPACT_ATOMS: atom_id res chain seq x y z
N MET A 1 6.11 4.52 14.56
CA MET A 1 6.92 3.48 13.89
C MET A 1 6.13 3.06 12.67
N ASN A 2 6.55 3.45 11.47
CA ASN A 2 5.86 3.06 10.24
C ASN A 2 6.09 1.55 10.05
N LYS A 3 5.04 0.74 10.24
CA LYS A 3 5.09 -0.70 10.03
C LYS A 3 5.31 -0.95 8.54
N THR A 4 6.26 -1.83 8.18
CA THR A 4 6.39 -2.29 6.81
C THR A 4 5.16 -3.15 6.47
N PRO A 5 4.39 -2.80 5.43
CA PRO A 5 3.24 -3.58 4.99
C PRO A 5 3.65 -5.00 4.59
N LYS A 6 2.81 -5.99 4.93
CA LYS A 6 2.98 -7.40 4.58
C LYS A 6 1.77 -7.90 3.80
N VAL A 7 1.93 -9.00 3.06
CA VAL A 7 0.79 -9.65 2.40
C VAL A 7 -0.36 -9.89 3.38
N GLY A 8 -1.56 -9.47 2.98
CA GLY A 8 -2.79 -9.51 3.78
C GLY A 8 -3.08 -8.26 4.61
N ASP A 9 -2.12 -7.36 4.77
CA ASP A 9 -2.38 -6.07 5.41
C ASP A 9 -3.24 -5.17 4.51
N THR A 10 -4.15 -4.42 5.11
CA THR A 10 -4.79 -3.28 4.43
C THR A 10 -3.90 -2.05 4.57
N VAL A 11 -3.68 -1.32 3.48
CA VAL A 11 -2.85 -0.13 3.45
C VAL A 11 -3.57 1.04 2.79
N LYS A 12 -3.19 2.24 3.21
CA LYS A 12 -3.46 3.50 2.53
C LYS A 12 -2.18 4.00 1.90
N VAL A 13 -2.22 4.25 0.60
CA VAL A 13 -1.09 4.79 -0.18
C VAL A 13 -1.49 6.14 -0.75
N SER A 14 -0.62 7.14 -0.59
CA SER A 14 -0.70 8.41 -1.29
C SER A 14 0.58 8.63 -2.11
N TRP A 15 0.43 9.22 -3.29
CA TRP A 15 1.54 9.42 -4.23
C TRP A 15 1.94 10.89 -4.26
N TYR A 16 3.19 11.17 -4.61
CA TYR A 16 3.63 12.56 -4.76
C TYR A 16 2.91 13.28 -5.92
N ASP A 17 2.64 12.57 -7.00
CA ASP A 17 1.99 13.14 -8.20
C ASP A 17 0.47 13.26 -8.04
N ASP A 18 -0.12 12.50 -7.12
CA ASP A 18 -1.56 12.46 -6.89
C ASP A 18 -1.88 12.46 -5.39
N PRO A 19 -2.50 13.55 -4.87
CA PRO A 19 -2.83 13.67 -3.45
C PRO A 19 -3.96 12.73 -3.01
N THR A 20 -4.51 11.93 -3.92
CA THR A 20 -5.56 10.96 -3.60
C THR A 20 -4.97 9.82 -2.78
N THR A 21 -5.62 9.54 -1.65
CA THR A 21 -5.31 8.36 -0.84
C THR A 21 -6.06 7.14 -1.36
N TYR A 22 -5.33 6.12 -1.77
CA TYR A 22 -5.87 4.85 -2.21
C TYR A 22 -5.84 3.84 -1.06
N THR A 23 -6.96 3.18 -0.80
CA THR A 23 -7.01 2.06 0.16
C THR A 23 -6.97 0.74 -0.60
N GLY A 24 -6.08 -0.15 -0.21
CA GLY A 24 -5.93 -1.46 -0.85
C GLY A 24 -5.38 -2.53 0.08
N GLU A 25 -5.48 -3.78 -0.33
CA GLU A 25 -4.93 -4.94 0.38
C GLU A 25 -3.63 -5.38 -0.28
N VAL A 26 -2.59 -5.65 0.52
CA VAL A 26 -1.29 -6.08 0.03
C VAL A 26 -1.37 -7.52 -0.46
N LEU A 27 -1.10 -7.72 -1.75
CA LEU A 27 -1.05 -9.03 -2.39
C LEU A 27 0.37 -9.62 -2.38
N GLU A 28 1.39 -8.75 -2.47
CA GLU A 28 2.79 -9.15 -2.53
C GLU A 28 3.66 -8.09 -1.83
N ASP A 29 4.63 -8.52 -1.02
CA ASP A 29 5.68 -7.67 -0.46
C ASP A 29 7.07 -8.14 -0.94
N SER A 30 7.79 -7.30 -1.70
CA SER A 30 9.19 -7.59 -2.07
C SER A 30 10.11 -7.10 -0.96
N LYS A 31 10.47 -8.02 -0.06
CA LYS A 31 11.36 -7.76 1.07
C LYS A 31 12.75 -7.36 0.57
N GLY A 32 13.04 -6.07 0.67
CA GLY A 32 14.35 -5.48 0.35
C GLY A 32 14.33 -4.50 -0.81
N GLU A 33 13.31 -4.56 -1.68
CA GLU A 33 13.20 -3.67 -2.84
C GLU A 33 12.24 -2.49 -2.61
N LEU A 34 11.71 -2.35 -1.39
CA LEU A 34 10.75 -1.29 -1.05
C LEU A 34 9.59 -1.27 -2.06
N PHE A 35 9.07 -2.45 -2.42
CA PHE A 35 8.02 -2.62 -3.41
C PHE A 35 6.90 -3.48 -2.84
N ILE A 36 5.65 -3.06 -3.04
CA ILE A 36 4.46 -3.81 -2.70
C ILE A 36 3.48 -3.82 -3.87
N ARG A 37 2.71 -4.90 -4.00
CA ARG A 37 1.54 -4.94 -4.89
C ARG A 37 0.29 -4.87 -4.04
N ILE A 38 -0.64 -3.99 -4.39
CA ILE A 38 -1.87 -3.77 -3.65
C ILE A 38 -3.09 -3.92 -4.57
N ARG A 39 -4.16 -4.56 -4.09
CA ARG A 39 -5.47 -4.53 -4.73
C ARG A 39 -6.25 -3.35 -4.19
N MET A 40 -6.56 -2.36 -5.03
CA MET A 40 -7.36 -1.20 -4.63
C MET A 40 -8.82 -1.61 -4.39
N LEU A 41 -9.30 -1.46 -3.16
CA LEU A 41 -10.67 -1.84 -2.78
C LEU A 41 -11.72 -0.92 -3.42
N ASN A 42 -11.38 0.34 -3.70
CA ASN A 42 -12.30 1.31 -4.29
C ASN A 42 -12.46 1.18 -5.81
N TYR A 43 -11.53 0.50 -6.49
CA TYR A 43 -11.45 0.47 -7.95
C TYR A 43 -11.39 -0.95 -8.54
N ASP A 44 -11.44 -1.99 -7.69
CA ASP A 44 -11.23 -3.41 -8.04
C ASP A 44 -10.09 -3.63 -9.04
N TYR A 45 -8.99 -2.90 -8.82
CA TYR A 45 -7.84 -2.85 -9.72
C TYR A 45 -6.56 -3.07 -8.93
N ASP A 46 -5.64 -3.86 -9.50
CA ASP A 46 -4.34 -4.14 -8.91
C ASP A 46 -3.32 -3.07 -9.33
N THR A 47 -2.66 -2.46 -8.36
CA THR A 47 -1.54 -1.56 -8.63
C THR A 47 -0.28 -2.00 -7.89
N SER A 48 0.85 -1.51 -8.38
CA SER A 48 2.16 -1.74 -7.80
C SER A 48 2.70 -0.44 -7.23
N ALA A 49 3.24 -0.48 -6.01
CA ALA A 49 3.78 0.66 -5.32
C ALA A 49 5.21 0.46 -4.83
N TYR A 50 6.09 1.32 -5.36
CA TYR A 50 7.41 1.52 -4.79
C TYR A 50 7.26 2.45 -3.59
N LEU A 51 7.60 1.96 -2.39
CA LEU A 51 7.63 2.75 -1.15
C LEU A 51 8.63 3.93 -1.23
N THR A 52 9.56 3.92 -2.18
CA THR A 52 10.45 5.06 -2.47
C THR A 52 9.74 6.19 -3.22
N ASP A 53 8.67 5.87 -3.95
CA ASP A 53 7.89 6.80 -4.77
C ASP A 53 6.58 7.20 -4.08
N ALA A 54 6.06 6.34 -3.19
CA ALA A 54 4.95 6.66 -2.33
C ALA A 54 5.33 7.78 -1.34
N HIS A 55 4.48 8.80 -1.25
CA HIS A 55 4.66 9.89 -0.30
C HIS A 55 4.41 9.40 1.13
N GLU A 56 3.35 8.62 1.31
CA GLU A 56 3.00 8.00 2.57
C GLU A 56 2.35 6.64 2.35
N VAL A 57 2.78 5.65 3.15
CA VAL A 57 2.15 4.34 3.22
C VAL A 57 1.79 4.06 4.67
N GLU A 58 0.50 4.01 4.96
CA GLU A 58 -0.04 3.72 6.28
C GLU A 58 -0.68 2.33 6.27
N VAL A 59 -0.24 1.44 7.16
CA VAL A 59 -0.90 0.15 7.39
C VAL A 59 -2.12 0.39 8.27
N VAL A 60 -3.30 0.09 7.74
CA VAL A 60 -4.56 0.18 8.47
C VAL A 60 -4.80 -1.18 9.12
N GLU A 61 -4.69 -1.25 10.44
CA GLU A 61 -5.14 -2.42 11.19
C GLU A 61 -6.67 -2.47 11.12
N VAL A 62 -7.21 -3.28 10.22
CA VAL A 62 -8.63 -3.67 10.26
C VAL A 62 -8.78 -4.58 11.48
N ALA A 63 -9.33 -4.01 12.56
CA ALA A 63 -9.69 -4.77 13.75
C ALA A 63 -10.77 -5.80 13.35
N GLU A 64 -10.44 -7.09 13.49
CA GLU A 64 -11.39 -8.21 13.46
C GLU A 64 -12.41 -8.12 14.61
#